data_AF-A0A0Q5KVN4-F1
#
_entry.id   AF-A0A0Q5KVN4-F1
#
_cell.length_a   1.000
_cell.length_b   1.000
_cell.length_c   1.000
_cell.angle_alpha   90.00
_cell.angle_beta   90.00
_cell.angle_gamma   90.00
#
_symmetry.space_group_name_H-M   'P 1'
#
loop_
_entity.id
_entity.type
_entity.pdbx_description
1 polymer ?
#
loop_
_entity_poly.entity_id
_entity_poly.type
_entity_poly.pdbx_seq_one_letter_code
_entity_poly.pdbx_strand_id
1 'polypeptide(L)'
;MRFVPALVLDAVLVLVFAVIGRASHDEDPGGFLLTAWPFIVALLVGHFVAALLPGRPRRPWSLAWGAVVWAVTVVGGLLLRVASGDTAQVAFIIVATLVLGVFLIGWRAVAALLRRRAARARDNRSADERAHDATPADADAAEGSAAAEPSQTRDDDPDSDQHSR
;
A
#
# COMPACT_ATOMS: atom_id res chain seq x y z
N MET A 1 -9.32 16.42 5.89
CA MET A 1 -8.84 15.49 6.94
C MET A 1 -9.18 14.05 6.52
N ARG A 2 -8.21 13.26 6.04
CA ARG A 2 -8.46 11.90 5.45
C ARG A 2 -8.21 10.74 6.43
N PHE A 3 -8.15 11.02 7.75
CA PHE A 3 -7.88 10.04 8.81
C PHE A 3 -9.14 9.42 9.40
N VAL A 4 -10.19 10.23 9.55
CA VAL A 4 -11.47 9.82 10.15
C VAL A 4 -12.07 8.58 9.49
N PRO A 5 -12.10 8.44 8.15
CA PRO A 5 -12.71 7.25 7.53
C PRO A 5 -11.97 5.94 7.86
N ALA A 6 -10.64 5.99 7.95
CA ALA A 6 -9.85 4.81 8.30
C ALA A 6 -10.07 4.39 9.75
N LEU A 7 -10.11 5.38 10.66
CA LEU A 7 -10.36 5.13 12.08
C LEU A 7 -11.77 4.60 12.32
N VAL A 8 -12.78 5.13 11.63
CA VAL A 8 -14.16 4.63 11.71
C VAL A 8 -14.25 3.20 11.18
N LEU A 9 -13.63 2.91 10.03
CA LEU A 9 -13.62 1.55 9.48
C LEU A 9 -12.92 0.56 10.42
N ASP A 10 -11.76 0.93 10.96
CA ASP A 10 -11.03 0.10 11.92
C ASP A 10 -11.84 -0.14 13.21
N ALA A 11 -12.52 0.89 13.73
CA ALA A 11 -13.38 0.77 14.89
C ALA A 11 -14.57 -0.17 14.62
N VAL A 12 -15.24 -0.03 13.47
CA VAL A 12 -16.33 -0.94 13.05
C VAL A 12 -15.82 -2.38 12.97
N LEU A 13 -14.65 -2.61 12.37
CA LEU A 13 -14.07 -3.94 12.27
C LEU A 13 -13.74 -4.56 13.65
N VAL A 14 -13.25 -3.76 14.60
CA VAL A 14 -13.03 -4.21 15.98
C VAL A 14 -14.35 -4.56 16.68
N LEU A 15 -15.42 -3.79 16.47
CA LEU A 15 -16.74 -4.11 17.01
C LEU A 15 -17.29 -5.40 16.39
N VAL A 16 -17.14 -5.59 15.08
CA VAL A 16 -17.51 -6.83 14.38
C VAL A 16 -16.75 -8.02 14.93
N PHE A 17 -15.44 -7.90 15.19
CA PHE A 17 -14.66 -8.94 15.86
C PHE A 17 -15.25 -9.32 17.23
N ALA A 18 -15.61 -8.32 18.05
CA ALA A 18 -16.17 -8.58 19.38
C ALA A 18 -17.54 -9.26 19.33
N VAL A 19 -18.43 -8.84 18.41
CA VAL A 19 -19.74 -9.46 18.21
C VAL A 19 -19.59 -10.90 17.72
N ILE A 20 -18.77 -11.14 16.70
CA ILE A 20 -18.52 -12.49 16.16
C ILE A 20 -17.91 -13.37 17.25
N GLY A 21 -16.90 -12.87 17.98
CA GLY A 21 -16.24 -13.62 19.04
C GLY A 21 -17.21 -14.09 20.12
N ARG A 22 -18.10 -13.21 20.60
CA ARG A 22 -19.13 -13.59 21.59
C ARG A 22 -20.16 -14.57 21.03
N ALA A 23 -20.67 -14.30 19.82
CA ALA A 23 -21.64 -15.17 19.18
C ALA A 23 -21.08 -16.59 18.94
N SER A 24 -19.77 -16.72 18.67
CA SER A 24 -19.09 -18.01 18.50
C SER A 24 -18.93 -18.81 19.79
N HIS A 25 -19.09 -18.19 20.96
CA HIS A 25 -19.02 -18.84 22.27
C HIS A 25 -20.41 -19.04 22.91
N ASP A 26 -21.49 -18.93 22.12
CA ASP A 26 -22.89 -18.96 22.60
C ASP A 26 -23.20 -17.93 23.70
N GLU A 27 -22.40 -16.86 23.75
CA GLU A 27 -22.58 -15.76 24.70
C GLU A 27 -23.55 -14.71 24.13
N ASP A 28 -24.28 -14.02 25.02
CA ASP A 28 -25.17 -12.91 24.61
C ASP A 28 -24.40 -11.85 23.81
N PRO A 29 -24.78 -11.57 22.54
CA PRO A 29 -24.16 -10.55 21.72
C PRO A 29 -24.23 -9.15 22.33
N GLY A 30 -25.21 -8.85 23.19
CA GLY A 30 -25.36 -7.55 23.85
C GLY A 30 -24.15 -7.11 24.67
N GLY A 31 -23.38 -8.07 25.20
CA GLY A 31 -22.16 -7.84 25.98
C GLY A 31 -20.91 -7.47 25.17
N PHE A 32 -21.00 -7.30 23.85
CA PHE A 32 -19.82 -7.10 22.99
C PHE A 32 -18.98 -5.87 23.34
N LEU A 33 -19.56 -4.83 23.95
CA LEU A 33 -18.80 -3.65 24.39
C LEU A 33 -17.77 -4.01 25.48
N LEU A 34 -18.10 -4.94 26.39
CA LEU A 34 -17.17 -5.40 27.42
C LEU A 34 -15.98 -6.14 26.81
N THR A 35 -16.19 -6.83 25.69
CA THR A 35 -15.13 -7.48 24.93
C THR A 35 -14.37 -6.51 24.03
N ALA A 36 -15.04 -5.51 23.46
CA ALA A 36 -14.48 -4.60 22.48
C ALA A 36 -13.66 -3.46 23.10
N TRP A 37 -14.07 -2.91 24.25
CA TRP A 37 -13.48 -1.68 24.79
C TRP A 37 -11.96 -1.75 24.98
N PRO A 38 -11.31 -2.86 25.42
CA PRO A 38 -9.86 -2.89 25.58
C PRO A 38 -9.16 -2.72 24.23
N PHE A 39 -9.73 -3.34 23.18
CA PHE A 39 -9.22 -3.25 21.82
C PHE A 39 -9.52 -1.90 21.17
N ILE A 40 -10.67 -1.27 21.47
CA ILE A 40 -10.97 0.08 20.98
C ILE A 40 -9.99 1.10 21.58
N VAL A 41 -9.71 1.03 22.89
CA VAL A 41 -8.71 1.90 23.52
C VAL A 41 -7.34 1.68 22.89
N ALA A 42 -6.92 0.42 22.74
CA ALA A 42 -5.65 0.08 22.11
C ALA A 42 -5.57 0.51 20.63
N LEU A 43 -6.69 0.47 19.90
CA LEU A 43 -6.79 0.95 18.51
C LEU A 43 -6.56 2.45 18.41
N LEU A 44 -7.18 3.23 19.30
CA LEU A 44 -6.98 4.69 19.35
C LEU A 44 -5.53 5.03 19.67
N VAL A 45 -4.93 4.33 20.63
CA VAL A 45 -3.51 4.45 20.96
C VAL A 45 -2.64 4.05 19.77
N GLY A 46 -2.95 2.96 19.07
CA GLY A 46 -2.23 2.51 17.88
C GLY A 46 -2.22 3.55 16.76
N HIS A 47 -3.36 4.19 16.52
CA HIS A 47 -3.44 5.32 15.58
C HIS A 47 -2.60 6.52 16.02
N PHE A 48 -2.61 6.83 17.32
CA PHE A 48 -1.79 7.92 17.87
C PHE A 48 -0.29 7.62 17.74
N VAL A 49 0.15 6.43 18.12
CA VAL A 49 1.54 5.96 17.99
C VAL A 49 1.98 5.99 16.53
N ALA A 50 1.17 5.46 15.60
CA ALA A 50 1.46 5.52 14.17
C ALA A 50 1.56 6.95 13.64
N ALA A 51 0.84 7.92 14.24
CA ALA A 51 0.91 9.33 13.88
C ALA A 51 2.18 10.04 14.38
N LEU A 52 2.74 9.57 15.49
CA LEU A 52 3.92 10.12 16.15
C LEU A 52 5.25 9.54 15.62
N LEU A 53 5.22 8.38 14.95
CA LEU A 53 6.44 7.71 14.48
C LEU A 53 7.29 8.59 13.51
N PRO A 54 8.60 8.72 13.74
CA PRO A 54 9.52 9.38 12.82
C PRO A 54 9.52 8.66 11.47
N GLY A 55 9.36 9.39 10.37
CA GLY A 55 9.26 8.81 9.02
C GLY A 55 7.84 8.57 8.51
N ARG A 56 6.80 8.97 9.28
CA ARG A 56 5.37 9.08 8.90
C ARG A 56 4.99 8.30 7.64
N PRO A 57 4.30 7.15 7.75
CA PRO A 57 3.49 6.69 6.64
C PRO A 57 2.44 7.77 6.39
N ARG A 58 2.71 8.68 5.43
CA ARG A 58 1.93 9.92 5.22
C ARG A 58 0.46 9.68 4.93
N ARG A 59 0.07 8.42 4.71
CA ARG A 59 -1.28 8.00 4.38
C ARG A 59 -1.73 6.93 5.38
N PRO A 60 -2.88 7.13 6.07
CA PRO A 60 -3.48 6.12 6.95
C PRO A 60 -3.85 4.81 6.24
N TRP A 61 -3.75 4.81 4.90
CA TRP A 61 -4.06 3.74 3.97
C TRP A 61 -2.83 2.88 3.61
N SER A 62 -1.67 3.16 4.21
CA SER A 62 -0.44 2.41 3.96
C SER A 62 -0.41 1.13 4.80
N LEU A 63 0.25 0.09 4.29
CA LEU A 63 0.38 -1.18 5.01
C LEU A 63 1.21 -1.02 6.29
N ALA A 64 2.28 -0.20 6.25
CA ALA A 64 3.10 0.10 7.43
C ALA A 64 2.28 0.75 8.56
N TRP A 65 1.36 1.66 8.21
CA TRP A 65 0.42 2.23 9.18
C TRP A 65 -0.46 1.15 9.80
N GLY A 66 -1.06 0.29 8.95
CA GLY A 66 -1.89 -0.83 9.40
C GLY A 66 -1.14 -1.79 10.32
N ALA A 67 0.13 -2.08 10.03
CA ALA A 67 0.96 -2.97 10.84
C ALA A 67 1.24 -2.40 12.25
N VAL A 68 1.54 -1.10 12.35
CA VAL A 68 1.74 -0.44 13.66
C VAL A 68 0.44 -0.43 14.45
N VAL A 69 -0.67 -0.02 13.82
CA VAL A 69 -1.98 -0.01 14.47
C VAL A 69 -2.35 -1.42 14.93
N TRP A 70 -2.18 -2.44 14.09
CA TRP A 70 -2.44 -3.83 14.43
C TRP A 70 -1.61 -4.31 15.61
N ALA A 71 -0.29 -4.11 15.59
CA ALA A 71 0.59 -4.55 16.67
C ALA A 71 0.20 -3.91 18.00
N VAL A 72 -0.03 -2.60 18.02
CA VAL A 72 -0.46 -1.88 19.23
C VAL A 72 -1.85 -2.32 19.69
N THR A 73 -2.77 -2.56 18.75
CA THR A 73 -4.14 -2.99 19.10
C THR A 73 -4.15 -4.39 19.71
N VAL A 74 -3.38 -5.33 19.16
CA VAL A 74 -3.27 -6.69 19.70
C VAL A 74 -2.61 -6.67 21.07
N VAL A 75 -1.41 -6.08 21.18
CA VAL A 75 -0.66 -6.07 22.44
C VAL A 75 -1.40 -5.26 23.50
N GLY A 76 -1.80 -4.02 23.18
CA GLY A 76 -2.52 -3.16 24.10
C GLY A 76 -3.89 -3.72 24.49
N GLY A 77 -4.63 -4.30 23.55
CA GLY A 77 -5.95 -4.87 23.81
C GLY A 77 -5.88 -6.09 24.72
N LEU A 78 -4.91 -6.98 24.49
CA LEU A 78 -4.69 -8.15 25.36
C LEU A 78 -4.21 -7.74 26.75
N LEU A 79 -3.27 -6.80 26.85
CA LEU A 79 -2.79 -6.30 28.14
C LEU A 79 -3.91 -5.62 28.93
N LEU A 80 -4.69 -4.75 28.30
CA LEU A 80 -5.77 -4.03 28.95
C LEU A 80 -6.91 -4.98 29.37
N ARG A 81 -7.18 -6.02 28.57
CA ARG A 81 -8.13 -7.08 28.92
C ARG A 81 -7.70 -7.82 30.20
N VAL A 82 -6.44 -8.26 30.26
CA VAL A 82 -5.91 -8.96 31.45
C VAL A 82 -5.88 -8.05 32.68
N ALA A 83 -5.47 -6.79 32.51
CA ALA A 83 -5.47 -5.80 33.58
C ALA A 83 -6.88 -5.50 34.13
N SER A 84 -7.92 -5.75 33.33
CA SER A 84 -9.32 -5.53 33.72
C SER A 84 -9.95 -6.75 34.39
N GLY A 85 -9.16 -7.78 34.69
CA GLY A 85 -9.60 -8.98 35.43
C GLY A 85 -10.09 -10.13 34.56
N ASP A 86 -10.00 -10.02 33.24
CA ASP A 86 -10.39 -11.10 32.32
C ASP A 86 -9.16 -11.95 31.93
N THR A 87 -9.38 -13.14 31.37
CA THR A 87 -8.29 -14.04 30.97
C THR A 87 -7.98 -13.93 29.47
N ALA A 88 -6.71 -14.08 29.11
CA ALA A 88 -6.26 -14.18 27.73
C ALA A 88 -5.85 -15.64 27.43
N GLN A 89 -6.84 -16.49 27.17
CA GLN A 89 -6.58 -17.87 26.77
C GLN A 89 -5.75 -17.90 25.48
N VAL A 90 -4.87 -18.91 25.33
CA VAL A 90 -3.98 -19.02 24.16
C VAL A 90 -4.77 -19.03 22.85
N ALA A 91 -5.89 -19.76 22.80
CA ALA A 91 -6.77 -19.78 21.64
C ALA A 91 -7.31 -18.37 21.31
N PHE A 92 -7.74 -17.62 22.32
CA PHE A 92 -8.20 -16.24 22.15
C PHE A 92 -7.08 -15.32 21.62
N ILE A 93 -5.85 -15.44 22.15
CA ILE A 93 -4.69 -14.67 21.67
C ILE A 93 -4.44 -14.93 20.18
N ILE A 94 -4.44 -16.20 19.76
CA ILE A 94 -4.21 -16.58 18.36
C ILE A 94 -5.33 -16.02 17.47
N VAL A 95 -6.59 -16.28 17.81
CA VAL A 95 -7.74 -15.83 17.00
C VAL A 95 -7.80 -14.31 16.94
N ALA A 96 -7.64 -13.61 18.07
CA ALA A 96 -7.62 -12.15 18.10
C ALA A 96 -6.50 -11.60 17.21
N THR A 97 -5.28 -12.13 17.33
CA THR A 97 -4.13 -11.68 16.53
C THR A 97 -4.39 -11.83 15.03
N LEU A 98 -4.92 -13.00 14.61
CA LEU A 98 -5.20 -13.30 13.21
C LEU A 98 -6.36 -12.46 12.67
N VAL A 99 -7.49 -12.41 13.37
CA VAL A 99 -8.69 -11.69 12.91
C VAL A 99 -8.44 -10.19 12.86
N LEU A 100 -7.86 -9.60 13.93
CA LEU A 100 -7.47 -8.18 13.89
C LEU A 100 -6.41 -7.91 12.83
N GLY A 101 -5.50 -8.85 12.56
CA GLY A 101 -4.51 -8.73 11.48
C GLY A 101 -5.17 -8.66 10.11
N VAL A 102 -6.05 -9.60 9.81
CA VAL A 102 -6.83 -9.62 8.56
C VAL A 102 -7.69 -8.38 8.44
N PHE A 103 -8.35 -7.96 9.51
CA PHE A 103 -9.21 -6.79 9.49
C PHE A 103 -8.40 -5.52 9.26
N LEU A 104 -7.46 -5.19 10.14
CA LEU A 104 -6.75 -3.90 10.11
C LEU A 104 -5.76 -3.78 8.94
N ILE A 105 -5.12 -4.88 8.53
CA ILE A 105 -4.14 -4.87 7.44
C ILE A 105 -4.80 -5.24 6.10
N GLY A 106 -5.75 -6.18 6.10
CA GLY A 106 -6.34 -6.72 4.88
C GLY A 106 -7.10 -5.69 4.05
N TRP A 107 -7.95 -4.85 4.65
CA TRP A 107 -8.65 -3.81 3.87
C TRP A 107 -7.66 -2.79 3.27
N ARG A 108 -6.55 -2.52 3.96
CA ARG A 108 -5.48 -1.64 3.46
C ARG A 108 -4.73 -2.30 2.29
N ALA A 109 -4.48 -3.60 2.36
CA ALA A 109 -3.90 -4.37 1.25
C ALA A 109 -4.81 -4.37 0.02
N VAL A 110 -6.12 -4.61 0.21
CA VAL A 110 -7.14 -4.51 -0.86
C VAL A 110 -7.15 -3.10 -1.45
N ALA A 111 -7.19 -2.06 -0.62
CA ALA A 111 -7.17 -0.68 -1.09
C ALA A 111 -5.87 -0.35 -1.86
N ALA A 112 -4.72 -0.88 -1.44
CA ALA A 112 -3.46 -0.73 -2.16
C ALA A 112 -3.49 -1.42 -3.53
N LEU A 113 -4.06 -2.62 -3.61
CA LEU A 113 -4.20 -3.37 -4.86
C LEU A 113 -5.14 -2.65 -5.84
N LEU A 114 -6.29 -2.16 -5.36
CA LEU A 114 -7.25 -1.42 -6.17
C LEU A 114 -6.63 -0.14 -6.75
N ARG A 115 -5.84 0.60 -5.96
CA ARG A 115 -5.10 1.78 -6.45
C ARG A 115 -4.08 1.44 -7.54
N ARG A 116 -3.37 0.31 -7.40
CA ARG A 116 -2.41 -0.15 -8.43
C ARG A 116 -3.11 -0.52 -9.72
N ARG A 117 -4.28 -1.16 -9.65
CA ARG A 117 -5.08 -1.51 -10.84
C ARG A 117 -5.63 -0.25 -11.54
N ALA A 118 -6.12 0.71 -10.77
CA ALA A 118 -6.62 1.98 -11.32
C ALA A 118 -5.51 2.80 -12.00
N ALA A 119 -4.28 2.78 -11.48
CA ALA A 119 -3.14 3.44 -12.13
C ALA A 119 -2.82 2.81 -13.50
N ARG A 120 -2.70 1.48 -13.58
CA ARG A 120 -2.44 0.78 -14.85
C ARG A 120 -3.53 1.02 -15.89
N ALA A 121 -4.80 1.07 -15.47
CA ALA A 121 -5.90 1.33 -16.38
C ALA A 121 -5.85 2.75 -17.00
N ARG A 122 -5.29 3.73 -16.27
CA ARG A 122 -5.06 5.09 -16.78
C ARG A 122 -3.87 5.15 -17.73
N ASP A 123 -2.78 4.46 -17.39
CA ASP A 123 -1.59 4.39 -18.24
C ASP A 123 -1.93 3.79 -19.62
N ASN A 124 -2.67 2.67 -19.65
CA ASN A 124 -3.13 2.03 -20.88
C ASN A 124 -4.01 2.97 -21.74
N ARG A 125 -4.90 3.75 -21.10
CA ARG A 125 -5.75 4.72 -21.82
C ARG A 125 -4.92 5.84 -22.45
N SER A 126 -3.91 6.35 -21.74
CA SER A 126 -3.01 7.37 -22.27
C SER A 126 -2.09 6.87 -23.40
N ALA A 127 -1.83 5.56 -23.45
CA ALA A 127 -1.09 4.94 -24.54
C ALA A 127 -1.97 4.80 -25.79
N ASP A 128 -3.24 4.42 -25.61
CA ASP A 128 -4.24 4.32 -26.67
C ASP A 128 -4.55 5.69 -27.30
N GLU A 129 -4.73 6.73 -26.46
CA GLU A 129 -4.91 8.12 -26.92
C GLU A 129 -3.69 8.63 -27.71
N ARG A 130 -2.47 8.32 -27.25
CA ARG A 130 -1.23 8.68 -27.98
C ARG A 130 -1.08 7.94 -29.31
N ALA A 131 -1.53 6.69 -29.38
CA ALA A 131 -1.51 5.92 -30.62
C ALA A 131 -2.55 6.42 -31.63
N HIS A 132 -3.69 6.94 -31.16
CA HIS A 132 -4.73 7.53 -32.00
C HIS A 132 -4.35 8.92 -32.55
N ASP A 133 -3.59 9.70 -31.78
CA ASP A 133 -3.14 11.05 -32.16
C ASP A 133 -1.84 11.04 -32.98
N ALA A 134 -1.12 9.91 -33.02
CA ALA A 134 0.00 9.68 -33.92
C ALA A 134 -0.50 9.63 -35.37
N THR A 135 -0.52 10.80 -36.03
CA THR A 135 -0.90 10.94 -37.43
C THR A 135 0.11 10.17 -38.31
N PRO A 136 -0.34 9.42 -39.35
CA PRO A 136 0.56 8.61 -40.21
C PRO A 136 1.70 9.39 -40.90
N ALA A 137 1.61 10.72 -40.95
CA ALA A 137 2.58 11.60 -41.60
C ALA A 137 3.98 11.58 -40.94
N ASP A 138 4.09 11.26 -39.65
CA ASP A 138 5.38 11.20 -38.95
C ASP A 138 6.11 9.86 -39.16
N ALA A 139 5.43 8.81 -39.65
CA ALA A 139 6.04 7.51 -39.93
C ALA A 139 6.86 7.52 -41.24
N ASP A 140 6.41 8.24 -42.27
CA ASP A 140 7.11 8.38 -43.56
C ASP A 140 8.43 9.18 -43.44
N ALA A 141 8.53 10.12 -42.49
CA ALA A 141 9.73 10.93 -42.29
C ALA A 141 10.91 10.13 -41.69
N ALA A 142 10.63 9.05 -40.96
CA ALA A 142 11.66 8.21 -40.34
C ALA A 142 12.28 7.19 -41.33
N GLU A 143 11.51 6.72 -42.32
CA GLU A 143 12.04 5.82 -43.36
C GLU A 143 12.94 6.57 -44.38
N GLY A 144 12.70 7.86 -44.64
CA GLY A 144 13.49 8.66 -45.58
C GLY A 144 14.92 9.00 -45.13
N SER A 145 15.23 8.90 -43.84
CA SER A 145 16.54 9.30 -43.29
C SER A 145 17.59 8.17 -43.28
N ALA A 146 17.19 6.91 -43.50
CA ALA A 146 18.10 5.77 -43.47
C ALA A 146 18.83 5.50 -44.80
N ALA A 147 18.45 6.18 -45.89
CA ALA A 147 18.96 5.92 -47.24
C ALA A 147 20.19 6.76 -47.65
N ALA A 148 20.77 7.56 -46.76
CA ALA A 148 21.89 8.46 -47.09
C ALA A 148 23.20 8.01 -46.41
N GLU A 149 23.81 6.92 -46.91
CA GLU A 149 25.25 6.66 -46.73
C GLU A 149 26.03 7.38 -47.85
N PRO A 150 26.97 8.29 -47.55
CA PRO A 150 27.95 8.74 -48.52
C PRO A 150 29.25 7.95 -48.34
N SER A 151 29.52 7.09 -49.33
CA SER A 151 30.83 6.50 -49.62
C SER A 151 31.89 7.59 -49.79
N GLN A 152 32.81 7.72 -48.83
CA GLN A 152 34.04 8.49 -49.01
C GLN A 152 35.17 7.55 -49.43
N THR A 153 35.30 7.39 -50.74
CA THR A 153 36.53 6.94 -51.40
C THR A 153 37.53 8.09 -51.33
N ARG A 154 38.68 7.88 -50.68
CA ARG A 154 39.77 8.86 -50.62
C ARG A 154 41.02 8.18 -51.18
N ASP A 155 41.15 8.28 -52.50
CA ASP A 155 42.34 7.87 -53.25
C ASP A 155 43.43 8.96 -53.17
N ASP A 156 44.62 8.49 -52.80
CA ASP A 156 45.98 8.78 -53.30
C ASP A 156 46.57 10.22 -53.35
N ASP A 157 47.63 10.39 -52.51
CA ASP A 157 49.05 10.80 -52.74
C ASP A 157 49.46 11.45 -54.10
N PRO A 158 50.60 12.19 -54.26
CA PRO A 158 51.77 12.34 -53.38
C PRO A 158 52.39 13.78 -53.31
N ASP A 159 53.40 13.98 -52.46
CA ASP A 159 54.76 14.43 -52.88
C ASP A 159 55.56 15.21 -51.79
N SER A 160 56.82 14.80 -51.67
CA SER A 160 58.05 15.57 -51.41
C SER A 160 58.32 16.28 -50.06
N ASP A 161 59.31 15.71 -49.35
CA ASP A 161 60.57 16.33 -48.95
C ASP A 161 60.60 17.65 -48.17
N GLN A 162 61.10 17.60 -46.93
CA GLN A 162 62.37 18.22 -46.50
C GLN A 162 62.63 17.99 -45.00
N HIS A 163 63.67 17.22 -44.66
CA HIS A 163 64.97 17.72 -44.14
C HIS A 163 64.92 18.45 -42.78
N SER A 164 65.38 17.78 -41.71
CA SER A 164 66.67 18.08 -41.05
C SER A 164 66.70 17.68 -39.57
N ARG A 165 67.56 16.68 -39.28
CA ARG A 165 68.43 16.49 -38.09
C ARG A 165 67.82 16.51 -36.69
#